data_AF-Q0ICN1-F1
#
_entry.id   AF-Q0ICN1-F1
#
_cell.length_a   1.000
_cell.length_b   1.000
_cell.length_c   1.000
_cell.angle_alpha   90.00
_cell.angle_beta   90.00
_cell.angle_gamma   90.00
#
_symmetry.space_group_name_H-M   'P 1'
#
loop_
_entity.id
_entity.type
_entity.pdbx_description
1 polymer ?
#
loop_
_entity_poly.entity_id
_entity_poly.type
_entity_poly.pdbx_seq_one_letter_code
_entity_poly.pdbx_strand_id
1 'polypeptide(L)'
;MVSLDLLSSFDGMIWLQSGKKVGALFGQHQTTISRNQKKCAQAFDIKLQKISSNWQPQGDSSPLLHLERMVHQVARFQGKSSLRLDANRWLDSDLFNPPPAGWLVSSAKNVTNPHSLECLQKRIVDACLCPLTDLPTENQSLKNIELKSKKIGVIVLQEHADQERILGLINMLQQA
;
A
#
# COMPACT_ATOMS: atom_id res chain seq x y z
N MET A 1 -9.57 -10.70 -15.28
CA MET A 1 -9.19 -10.81 -13.86
C MET A 1 -7.78 -11.35 -13.78
N VAL A 2 -6.89 -10.67 -13.08
CA VAL A 2 -5.51 -11.14 -12.86
C VAL A 2 -5.42 -11.79 -11.48
N SER A 3 -4.53 -12.76 -11.31
CA SER A 3 -4.34 -13.38 -9.99
C SER A 3 -3.77 -12.39 -8.96
N LEU A 4 -3.97 -12.66 -7.67
CA LEU A 4 -3.39 -11.89 -6.55
C LEU A 4 -1.88 -11.67 -6.71
N ASP A 5 -1.11 -12.68 -7.14
CA ASP A 5 0.35 -12.58 -7.30
C ASP A 5 0.78 -11.59 -8.38
N LEU A 6 0.06 -11.58 -9.51
CA LEU A 6 0.32 -10.69 -10.63
C LEU A 6 0.10 -9.23 -10.21
N LEU A 7 -1.07 -8.94 -9.63
CA LEU A 7 -1.39 -7.59 -9.18
C LEU A 7 -0.50 -7.17 -8.01
N SER A 8 -0.22 -8.06 -7.06
CA SER A 8 0.70 -7.77 -5.94
C SER A 8 2.10 -7.45 -6.39
N SER A 9 2.61 -8.14 -7.42
CA SER A 9 3.94 -7.84 -7.98
C SER A 9 3.94 -6.47 -8.69
N PHE A 10 2.89 -6.16 -9.45
CA PHE A 10 2.76 -4.88 -10.15
C PHE A 10 2.61 -3.71 -9.18
N ASP A 11 1.68 -3.82 -8.25
CA ASP A 11 1.41 -2.81 -7.22
C ASP A 11 2.58 -2.66 -6.25
N GLY A 12 3.25 -3.75 -5.88
CA GLY A 12 4.45 -3.73 -5.06
C GLY A 12 5.58 -2.95 -5.73
N MET A 13 5.75 -3.08 -7.05
CA MET A 13 6.76 -2.30 -7.79
C MET A 13 6.49 -0.80 -7.73
N ILE A 14 5.21 -0.40 -7.81
CA ILE A 14 4.80 1.01 -7.63
C ILE A 14 5.00 1.44 -6.18
N TRP A 15 4.57 0.63 -5.22
CA TRP A 15 4.66 0.94 -3.80
C TRP A 15 6.11 1.10 -3.33
N LEU A 16 6.95 0.08 -3.53
CA LEU A 16 8.29 0.00 -2.94
C LEU A 16 9.39 0.50 -3.86
N GLN A 17 9.07 0.77 -5.12
CA GLN A 17 9.99 1.33 -6.11
C GLN A 17 11.23 0.44 -6.37
N SER A 18 11.16 -0.85 -6.00
CA SER A 18 12.29 -1.78 -6.07
C SER A 18 11.83 -3.23 -6.04
N GLY A 19 12.10 -3.98 -7.12
CA GLY A 19 11.77 -5.41 -7.20
C GLY A 19 12.45 -6.27 -6.14
N LYS A 20 13.63 -5.87 -5.65
CA LYS A 20 14.30 -6.54 -4.52
C LYS A 20 13.51 -6.37 -3.22
N LYS A 21 13.01 -5.16 -2.93
CA LYS A 21 12.20 -4.89 -1.74
C LYS A 21 10.86 -5.62 -1.81
N VAL A 22 10.23 -5.63 -2.99
CA VAL A 22 8.99 -6.39 -3.22
C VAL A 22 9.23 -7.87 -3.00
N GLY A 23 10.30 -8.42 -3.59
CA GLY A 23 10.63 -9.83 -3.39
C GLY A 23 10.81 -10.18 -1.91
N ALA A 24 11.56 -9.35 -1.17
CA ALA A 24 11.76 -9.55 0.26
C ALA A 24 10.43 -9.47 1.06
N LEU A 25 9.61 -8.45 0.81
CA LEU A 25 8.37 -8.23 1.56
C LEU A 25 7.31 -9.30 1.28
N PHE A 26 7.21 -9.76 0.04
CA PHE A 26 6.21 -10.75 -0.39
C PHE A 26 6.72 -12.20 -0.34
N GLY A 27 7.97 -12.43 0.09
CA GLY A 27 8.57 -13.77 0.13
C GLY A 27 8.79 -14.40 -1.25
N GLN A 28 9.03 -13.59 -2.28
CA GLN A 28 9.16 -14.03 -3.67
C GLN A 28 10.52 -13.64 -4.26
N HIS A 29 11.02 -14.43 -5.20
CA HIS A 29 12.26 -14.09 -5.90
C HIS A 29 12.07 -12.87 -6.81
N GLN A 30 13.07 -11.98 -6.91
CA GLN A 30 12.99 -10.76 -7.72
C GLN A 30 12.64 -11.04 -9.20
N THR A 31 13.12 -12.16 -9.75
CA THR A 31 12.78 -12.57 -11.13
C THR A 31 11.30 -12.93 -11.29
N THR A 32 10.68 -13.50 -10.25
CA THR A 32 9.23 -13.75 -10.22
C THR A 32 8.46 -12.44 -10.19
N ILE A 33 8.85 -11.47 -9.36
CA ILE A 33 8.24 -10.14 -9.34
C ILE A 33 8.30 -9.50 -10.74
N SER A 34 9.47 -9.55 -11.40
CA SER A 34 9.66 -8.99 -12.74
C SER A 34 8.78 -9.66 -13.80
N ARG A 35 8.62 -10.98 -13.76
CA ARG A 35 7.72 -11.70 -14.68
C ARG A 35 6.25 -11.36 -14.41
N ASN A 36 5.86 -11.37 -13.14
CA ASN A 36 4.47 -11.19 -12.72
C ASN A 36 3.98 -9.76 -13.01
N GLN A 37 4.78 -8.74 -12.69
CA GLN A 37 4.41 -7.37 -12.99
C GLN A 37 4.26 -7.15 -14.52
N LYS A 38 5.12 -7.74 -15.36
CA LYS A 38 4.99 -7.66 -16.82
C LYS A 38 3.70 -8.29 -17.33
N LYS A 39 3.35 -9.47 -16.82
CA LYS A 39 2.08 -10.16 -17.16
C LYS A 39 0.87 -9.35 -16.73
N CYS A 40 0.90 -8.76 -15.53
CA CYS A 40 -0.15 -7.85 -15.06
C CYS A 40 -0.28 -6.64 -15.99
N ALA A 41 0.84 -5.99 -16.32
CA ALA A 41 0.89 -4.84 -17.19
C ALA A 41 0.29 -5.15 -18.57
N GLN A 42 0.67 -6.29 -19.17
CA GLN A 42 0.11 -6.80 -20.42
C GLN A 42 -1.40 -7.04 -20.36
N ALA A 43 -1.90 -7.61 -19.26
CA ALA A 43 -3.33 -7.91 -19.11
C ALA A 43 -4.21 -6.65 -19.09
N PHE A 44 -3.64 -5.50 -18.73
CA PHE A 44 -4.33 -4.21 -18.73
C PHE A 44 -3.87 -3.29 -19.87
N ASP A 45 -3.03 -3.75 -20.79
CA ASP A 45 -2.42 -2.87 -21.81
C ASP A 45 -1.77 -1.59 -21.22
N ILE A 46 -1.09 -1.77 -20.09
CA ILE A 46 -0.33 -0.72 -19.39
C ILE A 46 1.15 -1.06 -19.46
N LYS A 47 2.01 -0.04 -19.45
CA LYS A 47 3.46 -0.18 -19.29
C LYS A 47 3.88 0.34 -17.93
N LEU A 48 4.65 -0.45 -17.18
CA LEU A 48 5.33 0.03 -15.98
C LEU A 48 6.74 0.51 -16.37
N GLN A 49 6.98 1.82 -16.28
CA GLN A 49 8.23 2.44 -16.71
C GLN A 49 8.89 3.21 -15.58
N LYS A 50 10.21 3.30 -15.61
CA LYS A 50 10.98 4.08 -14.65
C LYS A 50 11.18 5.50 -15.18
N ILE A 51 10.43 6.45 -14.64
CA ILE A 51 10.47 7.88 -14.98
C ILE A 51 11.00 8.64 -13.77
N SER A 52 12.04 9.46 -13.97
CA SER A 52 12.70 10.21 -12.89
C SER A 52 13.07 9.33 -11.69
N SER A 53 13.62 8.14 -11.97
CA SER A 53 13.97 7.10 -11.00
C SER A 53 12.81 6.38 -10.29
N ASN A 54 11.55 6.70 -10.60
CA ASN A 54 10.36 6.07 -10.02
C ASN A 54 9.60 5.24 -11.07
N TRP A 55 9.24 4.01 -10.73
CA TRP A 55 8.27 3.18 -11.42
C TRP A 55 6.88 3.81 -11.39
N GLN A 56 6.36 4.08 -12.58
CA GLN A 56 5.06 4.68 -12.81
C GLN A 56 4.32 3.90 -13.91
N PRO A 57 3.03 3.61 -13.74
CA PRO A 57 2.21 3.04 -14.80
C PRO A 57 1.95 4.09 -15.90
N GLN A 58 1.91 3.66 -17.15
CA GLN A 58 1.67 4.46 -18.36
C GLN A 58 0.68 3.72 -19.26
N GLY A 59 -0.38 4.40 -19.72
CA GLY A 59 -1.41 3.84 -20.60
C GLY A 59 -2.84 4.22 -20.19
N ASP A 60 -3.78 4.00 -21.10
CA ASP A 60 -5.15 4.55 -21.00
C ASP A 60 -6.12 3.66 -20.20
N SER A 61 -5.79 2.38 -20.01
CA SER A 61 -6.61 1.40 -19.28
C SER A 61 -6.60 1.55 -17.76
N SER A 62 -6.37 2.77 -17.26
CA SER A 62 -6.36 3.07 -15.82
C SER A 62 -7.67 2.70 -15.09
N PRO A 63 -8.88 2.80 -15.69
CA PRO A 63 -10.11 2.44 -14.97
C PRO A 63 -10.23 0.94 -14.68
N LEU A 64 -9.86 0.07 -15.63
CA LEU A 64 -9.94 -1.39 -15.44
C LEU A 64 -8.97 -1.87 -14.35
N LEU A 65 -7.75 -1.33 -14.34
CA LEU A 65 -6.79 -1.62 -13.27
C LEU A 65 -7.32 -1.15 -11.91
N HIS A 66 -7.98 0.01 -11.85
CA HIS A 66 -8.58 0.50 -10.61
C HIS A 66 -9.68 -0.44 -10.10
N LEU A 67 -10.58 -0.90 -10.98
CA LEU A 67 -11.63 -1.85 -10.62
C LEU A 67 -11.05 -3.17 -10.12
N GLU A 68 -10.01 -3.70 -10.76
CA GLU A 68 -9.34 -4.90 -10.28
C GLU A 68 -8.75 -4.69 -8.88
N ARG A 69 -8.14 -3.53 -8.62
CA ARG A 69 -7.61 -3.21 -7.29
C ARG A 69 -8.70 -3.11 -6.22
N MET A 70 -9.90 -2.64 -6.56
CA MET A 70 -11.05 -2.68 -5.64
C MET A 70 -11.37 -4.12 -5.23
N VAL A 71 -11.47 -5.03 -6.20
CA VAL A 71 -11.74 -6.45 -5.93
C VAL A 71 -10.66 -7.08 -5.05
N HIS A 72 -9.38 -6.79 -5.35
CA HIS A 72 -8.26 -7.33 -4.59
C HIS A 72 -8.15 -6.71 -3.19
N GLN A 73 -8.51 -5.44 -3.02
CA GLN A 73 -8.57 -4.81 -1.70
C GLN A 73 -9.64 -5.45 -0.83
N VAL A 74 -10.84 -5.70 -1.37
CA VAL A 74 -11.88 -6.47 -0.66
C VAL A 74 -11.37 -7.86 -0.28
N ALA A 75 -10.66 -8.54 -1.18
CA ALA A 75 -10.06 -9.85 -0.87
C ALA A 75 -9.04 -9.78 0.30
N ARG A 76 -8.22 -8.72 0.39
CA ARG A 76 -7.30 -8.51 1.52
C ARG A 76 -8.06 -8.27 2.83
N PHE A 77 -9.13 -7.48 2.82
CA PHE A 77 -9.99 -7.29 4.00
C PHE A 77 -10.67 -8.59 4.44
N GLN A 78 -11.04 -9.47 3.49
CA GLN A 78 -11.56 -10.81 3.78
C GLN A 78 -10.50 -11.82 4.23
N GLY A 79 -9.24 -11.41 4.41
CA GLY A 79 -8.16 -12.30 4.87
C GLY A 79 -7.60 -13.23 3.80
N LYS A 80 -7.97 -13.07 2.52
CA LYS A 80 -7.46 -13.90 1.40
C LYS A 80 -6.02 -13.53 1.00
N SER A 81 -5.52 -12.40 1.49
CA SER A 81 -4.14 -11.95 1.35
C SER A 81 -3.85 -10.95 2.48
N SER A 82 -2.57 -10.71 2.76
CA SER A 82 -2.15 -9.71 3.75
C SER A 82 -2.57 -8.30 3.32
N LEU A 83 -3.03 -7.50 4.29
CA LEU A 83 -3.20 -6.05 4.15
C LEU A 83 -1.84 -5.37 4.05
N ARG A 84 -1.81 -4.14 3.56
CA ARG A 84 -0.57 -3.41 3.28
C ARG A 84 -0.57 -2.07 4.02
N LEU A 85 0.43 -1.87 4.88
CA LEU A 85 0.65 -0.65 5.64
C LEU A 85 1.91 0.04 5.15
N ASP A 86 1.76 1.29 4.72
CA ASP A 86 2.90 2.17 4.49
C ASP A 86 3.22 2.95 5.77
N ALA A 87 4.26 2.54 6.47
CA ALA A 87 4.71 3.10 7.74
C ALA A 87 5.92 4.02 7.58
N ASN A 88 6.01 4.79 6.48
CA ASN A 88 7.06 5.79 6.24
C ASN A 88 7.52 6.49 7.53
N ARG A 89 8.83 6.50 7.82
CA ARG A 89 9.48 7.02 9.05
C ARG A 89 9.38 6.16 10.31
N TRP A 90 8.51 5.15 10.36
CA TRP A 90 8.35 4.26 11.52
C TRP A 90 8.74 2.80 11.25
N LEU A 91 9.29 2.46 10.06
CA LEU A 91 9.64 1.08 9.73
C LEU A 91 10.64 0.44 10.72
N ASP A 92 11.58 1.22 11.25
CA ASP A 92 12.59 0.76 12.22
C ASP A 92 12.14 0.94 13.68
N SER A 93 10.87 1.25 13.91
CA SER A 93 10.30 1.37 15.25
C SER A 93 9.88 0.01 15.79
N ASP A 94 10.09 -0.22 17.09
CA ASP A 94 9.58 -1.39 17.81
C ASP A 94 8.05 -1.58 17.65
N LEU A 95 7.32 -0.51 17.28
CA LEU A 95 5.89 -0.54 16.94
C LEU A 95 5.51 -1.60 15.89
N PHE A 96 6.44 -1.97 15.00
CA PHE A 96 6.18 -2.94 13.93
C PHE A 96 7.10 -4.15 13.98
N ASN A 97 7.68 -4.43 15.15
CA ASN A 97 8.47 -5.63 15.40
C ASN A 97 7.91 -6.44 16.58
N PRO A 98 7.07 -7.46 16.32
CA PRO A 98 6.69 -8.00 15.02
C PRO A 98 5.62 -7.15 14.29
N PRO A 99 5.45 -7.32 12.96
CA PRO A 99 4.40 -6.62 12.23
C PRO A 99 3.00 -7.04 12.72
N PRO A 100 1.99 -6.17 12.56
CA PRO A 100 0.63 -6.48 12.97
C PRO A 100 0.13 -7.73 12.22
N ALA A 101 -0.61 -8.60 12.90
CA ALA A 101 -1.06 -9.86 12.32
C ALA A 101 -1.85 -9.64 11.01
N GLY A 102 -1.40 -10.29 9.93
CA GLY A 102 -2.03 -10.17 8.62
C GLY A 102 -1.68 -8.89 7.84
N TRP A 103 -0.71 -8.10 8.31
CA TRP A 103 -0.22 -6.91 7.62
C TRP A 103 1.20 -7.09 7.08
N LEU A 104 1.43 -6.60 5.87
CA LEU A 104 2.75 -6.31 5.32
C LEU A 104 3.05 -4.84 5.60
N VAL A 105 4.15 -4.59 6.29
CA VAL A 105 4.59 -3.23 6.65
C VAL A 105 5.80 -2.86 5.82
N SER A 106 5.79 -1.66 5.23
CA SER A 106 6.96 -1.15 4.53
C SER A 106 7.05 0.36 4.56
N SER A 107 8.17 0.90 4.06
CA SER A 107 8.34 2.32 3.79
C SER A 107 8.72 2.55 2.33
N ALA A 108 8.08 3.55 1.72
CA ALA A 108 8.53 4.08 0.46
C ALA A 108 9.87 4.81 0.65
N LYS A 109 10.77 4.67 -0.34
CA LYS A 109 12.16 5.17 -0.22
C LYS A 109 12.25 6.70 -0.14
N ASN A 110 11.21 7.44 -0.54
CA ASN A 110 11.22 8.89 -0.65
C ASN A 110 10.17 9.52 0.28
N VAL A 111 10.69 10.09 1.36
CA VAL A 111 10.01 10.58 2.58
C VAL A 111 9.28 11.93 2.38
N THR A 112 9.45 12.56 1.22
CA THR A 112 8.96 13.91 0.88
C THR A 112 7.82 13.91 -0.15
N ASN A 113 7.33 12.75 -0.57
CA ASN A 113 6.45 12.63 -1.73
C ASN A 113 5.01 12.23 -1.31
N PRO A 114 3.94 12.77 -1.93
CA PRO A 114 2.56 12.23 -1.87
C PRO A 114 2.40 10.74 -2.24
N HIS A 115 3.48 10.01 -2.53
CA HIS A 115 3.48 8.65 -3.03
C HIS A 115 2.66 7.66 -2.19
N SER A 116 2.75 7.70 -0.86
CA SER A 116 1.97 6.79 -0.02
C SER A 116 0.49 7.13 -0.04
N LEU A 117 0.14 8.41 -0.14
CA LEU A 117 -1.24 8.86 -0.30
C LEU A 117 -1.79 8.46 -1.68
N GLU A 118 -0.98 8.63 -2.73
CA GLU A 118 -1.33 8.15 -4.07
C GLU A 118 -1.53 6.64 -4.09
N CYS A 119 -0.67 5.87 -3.41
CA CYS A 119 -0.82 4.43 -3.30
C CYS A 119 -2.12 4.06 -2.57
N LEU A 120 -2.50 4.80 -1.52
CA LEU A 120 -3.75 4.60 -0.81
C LEU A 120 -4.97 4.89 -1.70
N GLN A 121 -4.97 6.03 -2.40
CA GLN A 121 -6.02 6.41 -3.35
C GLN A 121 -6.13 5.43 -4.53
N LYS A 122 -4.99 4.90 -4.98
CA LYS A 122 -4.91 3.86 -6.01
C LYS A 122 -5.24 2.47 -5.47
N ARG A 123 -5.52 2.30 -4.16
CA ARG A 123 -5.83 1.02 -3.48
C ARG A 123 -4.70 -0.01 -3.53
N ILE A 124 -3.48 0.48 -3.69
CA ILE A 124 -2.23 -0.29 -3.66
C ILE A 124 -1.86 -0.66 -2.23
N VAL A 125 -2.05 0.29 -1.30
CA VAL A 125 -1.94 0.07 0.16
C VAL A 125 -3.31 0.28 0.81
N ASP A 126 -3.48 -0.25 2.01
CA ASP A 126 -4.76 -0.25 2.73
C ASP A 126 -4.78 0.76 3.88
N ALA A 127 -3.61 1.13 4.40
CA ALA A 127 -3.41 2.23 5.33
C ALA A 127 -2.03 2.87 5.13
N CYS A 128 -1.89 4.14 5.50
CA CYS A 128 -0.59 4.79 5.63
C CYS A 128 -0.47 5.58 6.93
N LEU A 129 0.77 5.70 7.42
CA LEU A 129 1.12 6.54 8.54
C LEU A 129 1.68 7.87 8.06
N CYS A 130 1.33 8.92 8.78
CA CYS A 130 1.88 10.25 8.60
C CYS A 130 2.14 10.89 9.97
N PRO A 131 3.09 11.83 10.07
CA PRO A 131 3.16 12.70 11.23
C PRO A 131 1.89 13.54 11.35
N LEU A 132 1.44 13.84 12.57
CA LEU A 132 0.28 14.74 12.76
C LEU A 132 0.47 16.14 12.15
N THR A 133 1.71 16.60 11.97
CA THR A 133 2.02 17.87 11.31
C THR A 133 1.81 17.85 9.80
N ASP A 134 1.81 16.66 9.20
CA ASP A 134 1.81 16.44 7.75
C ASP A 134 0.50 15.77 7.29
N LEU A 135 -0.58 15.90 8.09
CA LEU A 135 -1.88 15.36 7.74
C LEU A 135 -2.39 16.01 6.44
N PRO A 136 -2.93 15.21 5.50
CA PRO A 136 -3.55 15.78 4.31
C PRO A 136 -4.74 16.65 4.72
N THR A 137 -4.88 17.80 4.04
CA THR A 137 -6.07 18.66 4.14
C THR A 137 -7.34 17.85 3.85
N GLU A 138 -8.47 18.25 4.45
CA GLU A 138 -9.74 17.52 4.35
C GLU A 138 -10.05 17.05 2.93
N ASN A 139 -10.14 15.73 2.77
CA ASN A 139 -10.53 15.07 1.55
C ASN A 139 -11.66 14.09 1.89
N GLN A 140 -12.81 14.25 1.26
CA GLN A 140 -14.02 13.46 1.56
C GLN A 140 -13.82 11.95 1.36
N SER A 141 -12.83 11.52 0.55
CA SER A 141 -12.53 10.11 0.33
C SER A 141 -11.57 9.50 1.35
N LEU A 142 -11.00 10.31 2.26
CA LEU A 142 -9.97 9.89 3.21
C LEU A 142 -10.41 10.14 4.65
N LYS A 143 -10.10 9.19 5.52
CA LYS A 143 -10.26 9.35 6.96
C LYS A 143 -8.89 9.44 7.61
N ASN A 144 -8.68 10.52 8.35
CA ASN A 144 -7.52 10.72 9.22
C ASN A 144 -7.91 10.33 10.66
N ILE A 145 -7.12 9.44 11.28
CA ILE A 145 -7.33 8.97 12.65
C ILE A 145 -6.09 9.31 13.46
N GLU A 146 -6.23 10.24 14.40
CA GLU A 146 -5.11 10.79 15.15
C GLU A 146 -4.76 9.94 16.37
N LEU A 147 -3.50 9.55 16.47
CA LEU A 147 -2.90 8.89 17.63
C LEU A 147 -2.00 9.88 18.36
N LYS A 148 -2.64 10.76 19.16
CA LYS A 148 -1.96 11.89 19.83
C LYS A 148 -0.81 11.47 20.74
N SER A 149 -0.92 10.32 21.41
CA SER A 149 0.14 9.78 22.28
C SER A 149 1.46 9.54 21.54
N LYS A 150 1.40 9.20 20.25
CA LYS A 150 2.56 8.89 19.40
C LYS A 150 2.88 9.96 18.36
N LYS A 151 2.05 11.01 18.26
CA LYS A 151 2.11 12.04 17.21
C LYS A 151 2.03 11.46 15.79
N ILE A 152 1.27 10.38 15.62
CA ILE A 152 1.05 9.69 14.34
C ILE A 152 -0.41 9.88 13.92
N GLY A 153 -0.66 10.10 12.64
CA GLY A 153 -1.96 9.93 12.02
C GLY A 153 -2.00 8.65 11.18
N VAL A 154 -3.05 7.86 11.34
CA VAL A 154 -3.38 6.74 10.45
C VAL A 154 -4.36 7.24 9.41
N ILE A 155 -4.00 7.13 8.13
CA ILE A 155 -4.84 7.54 7.00
C ILE A 155 -5.36 6.28 6.30
N VAL A 156 -6.66 6.25 6.06
CA VAL A 156 -7.35 5.18 5.33
C VAL A 156 -8.36 5.76 4.36
N LEU A 157 -8.85 4.95 3.41
CA LEU A 157 -10.01 5.33 2.61
C LEU A 157 -11.25 5.39 3.50
N GLN A 158 -12.07 6.43 3.34
CA GLN A 158 -13.25 6.68 4.19
C GLN A 158 -14.22 5.50 4.21
N GLU A 159 -14.44 4.84 3.07
CA GLU A 159 -15.30 3.65 2.94
C GLU A 159 -14.79 2.42 3.72
N HIS A 160 -13.52 2.41 4.13
CA HIS A 160 -12.90 1.30 4.86
C HIS A 160 -12.56 1.66 6.32
N ALA A 161 -12.94 2.85 6.78
CA ALA A 161 -12.59 3.33 8.11
C ALA A 161 -13.11 2.42 9.24
N ASP A 162 -14.28 1.82 9.02
CA ASP A 162 -14.95 0.95 10.01
C ASP A 162 -14.64 -0.54 9.80
N GLN A 163 -13.71 -0.90 8.90
CA GLN A 163 -13.29 -2.29 8.72
C GLN A 163 -12.60 -2.81 9.98
N GLU A 164 -13.00 -3.99 10.46
CA GLU A 164 -12.48 -4.58 11.70
C GLU A 164 -10.94 -4.66 11.74
N ARG A 165 -10.31 -4.99 10.61
CA ARG A 165 -8.84 -5.07 10.52
C ARG A 165 -8.15 -3.70 10.61
N ILE A 166 -8.82 -2.62 10.18
CA ILE A 166 -8.35 -1.24 10.36
C ILE A 166 -8.46 -0.83 11.82
N LEU A 167 -9.61 -1.09 12.44
CA LEU A 167 -9.82 -0.84 13.87
C LEU A 167 -8.83 -1.62 14.74
N GLY A 168 -8.54 -2.87 14.37
CA GLY A 168 -7.53 -3.70 15.02
C GLY A 168 -6.11 -3.10 14.93
N LEU A 169 -5.72 -2.56 13.77
CA LEU A 169 -4.46 -1.85 13.61
C LEU A 169 -4.41 -0.61 14.53
N ILE A 170 -5.48 0.18 14.57
CA ILE A 170 -5.56 1.40 15.39
C ILE A 170 -5.45 1.06 16.88
N ASN A 171 -6.19 0.05 17.34
CA ASN A 171 -6.16 -0.38 18.74
C ASN A 171 -4.78 -0.88 19.15
N MET A 172 -4.10 -1.66 18.29
CA MET A 172 -2.72 -2.08 18.54
C MET A 172 -1.79 -0.87 18.64
N LEU A 173 -1.87 0.08 17.71
CA LEU A 173 -1.05 1.28 17.73
C LEU A 173 -1.37 2.22 18.89
N GLN A 174 -2.55 2.15 19.50
CA GLN A 174 -2.88 2.90 20.72
C GLN A 174 -2.23 2.29 21.95
N GLN A 175 -2.13 0.96 22.01
CA GLN A 175 -1.64 0.19 23.16
C GLN A 175 -0.12 0.00 23.19
N ALA A 176 0.56 0.04 22.02
CA ALA A 176 2.02 -0.02 21.91
C ALA A 176 2.73 1.19 22.54
#